data_AF-A0A7Y0XNQ0-F1
#
_entry.id   AF-A0A7Y0XNQ0-F1
#
_cell.length_a   1.000
_cell.length_b   1.000
_cell.length_c   1.000
_cell.angle_alpha   90.00
_cell.angle_beta   90.00
_cell.angle_gamma   90.00
#
_symmetry.space_group_name_H-M   'P 1'
#
loop_
_entity.id
_entity.type
_entity.pdbx_description
1 polymer ?
#
loop_
_entity_poly.entity_id
_entity_poly.type
_entity_poly.pdbx_seq_one_letter_code
_entity_poly.pdbx_strand_id
1 'polypeptide(L)'
;MADDSTVTIRASFSTREAADLAVEHLVQKQGVSRPDIFIQSATDENTSGSRASGGDASHADGTRHDGALDGDVEVSVDIAADQIAAVQRIFGDVGAMRVSKG
;
A
#
# COMPACT_ATOMS: atom_id res chain seq x y z
N MET A 1 -18.41 20.85 -17.33
CA MET A 1 -17.15 20.10 -17.32
C MET A 1 -16.96 19.68 -15.89
N ALA A 2 -16.98 18.38 -15.60
CA ALA A 2 -16.65 17.93 -14.26
C ALA A 2 -15.18 18.27 -14.04
N ASP A 3 -14.85 18.92 -12.93
CA ASP A 3 -13.46 19.11 -12.51
C ASP A 3 -12.82 17.73 -12.36
N ASP A 4 -12.22 17.24 -13.44
CA ASP A 4 -11.37 16.04 -13.51
C ASP A 4 -10.03 16.35 -12.83
N SER A 5 -10.11 16.92 -11.63
CA SER A 5 -8.95 17.22 -10.83
C SER A 5 -8.45 15.89 -10.28
N THR A 6 -7.36 15.41 -10.84
CA THR A 6 -6.60 14.29 -10.29
C THR A 6 -6.19 14.64 -8.86
N VAL A 7 -6.41 13.71 -7.95
CA VAL A 7 -6.02 13.81 -6.55
C VAL A 7 -5.17 12.60 -6.18
N THR A 8 -4.15 12.83 -5.37
CA THR A 8 -3.34 11.75 -4.81
C THR A 8 -3.94 11.31 -3.48
N ILE A 9 -4.20 10.02 -3.33
CA ILE A 9 -4.53 9.39 -2.04
C ILE A 9 -3.34 8.54 -1.61
N ARG A 10 -2.94 8.68 -0.35
CA ARG A 10 -1.83 7.90 0.24
C ARG A 10 -2.38 7.00 1.34
N ALA A 11 -1.89 5.77 1.39
CA ALA A 11 -2.22 4.82 2.44
C ALA A 11 -0.94 4.17 2.98
N SER A 12 -0.82 4.09 4.30
CA SER A 12 0.30 3.43 4.99
C SER A 12 -0.14 2.05 5.50
N PHE A 13 0.69 1.04 5.29
CA PHE A 13 0.46 -0.35 5.66
C PHE A 13 1.62 -0.88 6.49
N SER A 14 1.32 -1.62 7.56
CA SER A 14 2.34 -2.30 8.36
C SER A 14 3.00 -3.49 7.66
N THR A 15 2.47 -3.92 6.51
CA THR A 15 2.89 -5.17 5.85
C THR A 15 2.87 -4.99 4.33
N ARG A 16 3.83 -5.62 3.64
CA ARG A 16 3.89 -5.63 2.18
C ARG A 16 2.69 -6.37 1.57
N GLU A 17 2.26 -7.45 2.21
CA GLU A 17 1.06 -8.19 1.81
C GLU A 17 -0.19 -7.30 1.70
N ALA A 18 -0.43 -6.46 2.70
CA ALA A 18 -1.55 -5.53 2.67
C ALA A 18 -1.40 -4.47 1.56
N ALA A 19 -0.17 -4.00 1.31
CA ALA A 19 0.12 -3.06 0.23
C ALA A 19 -0.08 -3.68 -1.16
N ASP A 20 0.39 -4.91 -1.39
CA ASP A 20 0.19 -5.64 -2.64
C ASP A 20 -1.30 -5.94 -2.89
N LEU A 21 -2.04 -6.38 -1.86
CA LEU A 21 -3.50 -6.57 -1.92
C LEU A 21 -4.24 -5.26 -2.25
N ALA A 22 -3.75 -4.12 -1.73
CA ALA A 22 -4.31 -2.83 -2.08
C ALA A 22 -4.15 -2.54 -3.58
N VAL A 23 -2.97 -2.77 -4.16
CA VAL A 23 -2.74 -2.60 -5.60
C VAL A 23 -3.62 -3.53 -6.42
N GLU A 24 -3.76 -4.79 -6.02
CA GLU A 24 -4.66 -5.73 -6.69
C GLU A 24 -6.10 -5.23 -6.69
N HIS A 25 -6.62 -4.76 -5.55
CA HIS A 25 -7.97 -4.25 -5.46
C HIS A 25 -8.16 -2.93 -6.22
N LEU A 26 -7.17 -2.04 -6.23
CA LEU A 26 -7.23 -0.80 -7.01
C LEU A 26 -7.34 -1.08 -8.51
N VAL A 27 -6.51 -1.99 -9.03
CA VAL A 27 -6.53 -2.35 -10.45
C VAL A 27 -7.80 -3.11 -10.81
N GLN A 28 -8.17 -4.13 -10.01
CA GLN A 28 -9.26 -5.04 -10.39
C GLN A 28 -10.65 -4.49 -10.07
N LYS A 29 -10.83 -3.81 -8.94
CA LYS A 29 -12.17 -3.35 -8.49
C LYS A 29 -12.46 -1.92 -8.90
N GLN A 30 -11.44 -1.05 -8.91
CA GLN A 30 -11.60 0.37 -9.20
C GLN A 30 -11.16 0.73 -10.63
N GLY A 31 -10.48 -0.18 -11.34
CA GLY A 31 -10.01 0.07 -12.70
C GLY A 31 -8.89 1.09 -12.78
N VAL A 32 -8.18 1.33 -11.68
CA VAL A 32 -7.04 2.24 -11.64
C VAL A 32 -5.91 1.67 -12.50
N SER A 33 -5.29 2.51 -13.33
CA SER A 33 -4.15 2.09 -14.14
C SER A 33 -2.94 1.82 -13.24
N ARG A 34 -2.26 0.69 -13.45
CA ARG A 34 -1.01 0.38 -12.73
C ARG A 34 0.04 1.53 -12.74
N PRO A 35 0.25 2.30 -13.83
CA PRO A 35 1.16 3.45 -13.80
C PRO A 35 0.75 4.59 -12.86
N ASP A 36 -0.51 4.66 -12.43
CA ASP A 36 -1.00 5.68 -11.49
C ASP A 36 -0.85 5.24 -10.02
N ILE A 37 -0.21 4.08 -9.77
CA ILE A 37 -0.02 3.49 -8.44
C ILE A 37 1.48 3.41 -8.13
N PHE A 38 1.87 4.01 -7.01
CA PHE A 38 3.24 4.05 -6.52
C PHE A 38 3.32 3.36 -5.16
N ILE A 39 4.35 2.52 -4.99
CA ILE A 39 4.63 1.83 -3.72
C ILE A 39 6.02 2.24 -3.28
N GLN A 40 6.15 2.73 -2.05
CA GLN A 40 7.42 3.11 -1.45
C GLN A 40 7.46 2.74 0.03
N SER A 41 8.65 2.72 0.61
CA SER A 41 8.80 2.69 2.07
C SER A 41 8.38 4.04 2.64
N ALA A 42 7.59 4.05 3.70
CA ALA A 42 7.19 5.28 4.40
C ALA A 42 8.35 5.90 5.18
N THR A 43 9.42 5.13 5.41
CA THR A 43 10.70 5.57 5.96
C THR A 43 11.81 5.34 4.93
N ASP A 44 12.93 6.07 5.05
CA ASP A 44 14.14 5.88 4.21
C ASP A 44 14.75 4.47 4.37
N GLU A 45 14.25 3.71 5.35
CA GLU A 45 14.71 2.38 5.71
C GLU A 45 13.81 1.29 5.10
N ASN A 46 14.29 0.71 3.99
CA ASN A 46 14.00 -0.64 3.50
C ASN A 46 12.64 -0.90 2.80
N THR A 47 12.72 -1.30 1.52
CA THR A 47 11.61 -1.70 0.62
C THR A 47 11.19 -3.17 0.79
N SER A 48 11.62 -3.80 1.87
CA SER A 48 11.32 -5.20 2.20
C SER A 48 10.30 -5.21 3.32
N GLY A 49 9.01 -5.10 2.99
CA GLY A 49 7.98 -5.15 4.03
C GLY A 49 8.01 -6.43 4.85
N SER A 50 7.51 -6.31 6.07
CA SER A 50 7.92 -7.05 7.26
C SER A 50 7.14 -8.32 7.57
N ARG A 51 6.37 -8.88 6.61
CA ARG A 51 5.72 -10.19 6.78
C ARG A 51 6.03 -11.08 5.59
N ALA A 52 6.63 -12.23 5.86
CA ALA A 52 6.66 -13.33 4.92
C ALA A 52 5.22 -13.71 4.57
N SER A 53 4.81 -13.47 3.31
CA SER A 53 3.65 -14.14 2.75
C SER A 53 3.88 -15.64 2.74
N GLY A 54 2.80 -16.41 2.84
CA GLY A 54 2.77 -17.86 3.08
C GLY A 54 3.40 -18.75 1.99
N GLY A 55 4.69 -18.60 1.74
CA GLY A 55 5.55 -19.50 0.96
C GLY A 55 6.97 -19.69 1.56
N ASP A 56 7.40 -18.87 2.51
CA ASP A 56 8.77 -18.89 3.08
C ASP A 56 8.84 -19.52 4.49
N ALA A 57 7.88 -20.37 4.85
CA ALA A 57 7.88 -21.05 6.15
C ALA A 57 8.81 -22.27 6.12
N SER A 58 10.14 -22.09 6.00
CA SER A 58 11.13 -23.17 6.12
C SER A 58 12.57 -22.65 6.27
N HIS A 59 13.03 -22.37 7.49
CA HIS A 59 14.00 -23.20 8.20
C HIS A 59 14.53 -22.51 9.46
N ALA A 60 14.88 -23.34 10.44
CA ALA A 60 15.44 -22.97 11.72
C ALA A 60 16.77 -22.19 11.61
N ASP A 61 16.99 -21.37 12.64
CA ASP A 61 18.26 -20.75 13.06
C ASP A 61 18.51 -19.31 12.59
N GLY A 62 18.45 -18.37 13.55
CA GLY A 62 18.98 -17.02 13.40
C GLY A 62 17.97 -15.88 13.58
N THR A 63 17.36 -15.76 14.75
CA THR A 63 16.74 -14.49 15.19
C THR A 63 17.83 -13.41 15.23
N ARG A 64 17.98 -12.64 14.14
CA ARG A 64 18.78 -11.42 14.12
C ARG A 64 17.87 -10.26 14.49
N HIS A 65 18.10 -9.71 15.67
CA HIS A 65 17.29 -8.66 16.31
C HIS A 65 17.85 -7.25 16.05
N ASP A 66 18.49 -7.04 14.89
CA ASP A 66 19.20 -5.79 14.55
C ASP A 66 19.08 -5.42 13.05
N GLY A 67 17.91 -5.65 12.46
CA GLY A 67 17.54 -5.04 11.18
C GLY A 67 16.35 -4.12 11.43
N ALA A 68 16.36 -2.90 10.89
CA ALA A 68 15.17 -2.06 10.83
C ALA A 68 14.09 -2.80 10.02
N LEU A 69 13.27 -3.57 10.72
CA LEU A 69 12.18 -4.40 10.19
C LEU A 69 10.82 -3.70 10.37
N ASP A 70 10.83 -2.39 10.63
CA ASP A 70 9.69 -1.56 11.06
C ASP A 70 9.28 -0.51 10.00
N GLY A 71 9.63 -0.74 8.73
CA GLY A 71 9.27 0.16 7.64
C GLY A 71 7.82 -0.02 7.24
N ASP A 72 6.95 0.90 7.68
CA ASP A 72 5.62 1.08 7.08
C ASP A 72 5.76 1.19 5.56
N VAL A 73 4.85 0.57 4.80
CA VAL A 73 4.79 0.65 3.33
C VAL A 73 3.73 1.68 2.94
N GLU A 74 4.10 2.67 2.15
CA GLU A 74 3.16 3.65 1.60
C GLU A 74 2.75 3.26 0.17
N VAL A 75 1.45 3.21 -0.07
CA VAL A 75 0.86 3.15 -1.41
C VAL A 75 0.23 4.50 -1.71
N SER A 76 0.69 5.15 -2.77
CA SER A 76 0.12 6.38 -3.31
C SER A 76 -0.59 6.09 -4.63
N VAL A 77 -1.75 6.68 -4.83
CA VAL A 77 -2.53 6.49 -6.06
C VAL A 77 -3.11 7.82 -6.54
N ASP A 78 -2.98 8.06 -7.84
CA ASP A 78 -3.58 9.20 -8.52
C ASP A 78 -4.91 8.79 -9.14
N ILE A 79 -5.99 9.47 -8.72
CA ILE A 79 -7.36 9.15 -9.13
C ILE A 79 -8.17 10.42 -9.40
N ALA A 80 -9.27 10.28 -10.13
CA ALA A 80 -10.27 11.35 -10.23
C ALA A 80 -10.96 11.58 -8.87
N ALA A 81 -11.36 12.83 -8.61
CA ALA A 81 -11.94 13.24 -7.32
C ALA A 81 -13.23 12.47 -6.94
N ASP A 82 -13.98 11.96 -7.91
CA ASP A 82 -15.18 11.15 -7.66
C ASP A 82 -14.86 9.73 -7.11
N GLN A 83 -13.62 9.26 -7.32
CA GLN A 83 -13.20 7.92 -6.90
C GLN A 83 -12.64 7.88 -5.47
N ILE A 84 -12.47 9.04 -4.82
CA ILE A 84 -11.87 9.17 -3.46
C ILE A 84 -12.53 8.23 -2.46
N ALA A 85 -13.87 8.24 -2.38
CA ALA A 85 -14.59 7.45 -1.39
C ALA A 85 -14.42 5.94 -1.62
N ALA A 86 -14.36 5.51 -2.88
CA ALA A 86 -14.17 4.10 -3.23
C ALA A 86 -12.75 3.62 -2.90
N VAL A 87 -11.74 4.44 -3.21
CA VAL A 87 -10.33 4.14 -2.91
C VAL A 87 -10.07 4.11 -1.40
N GLN A 88 -10.58 5.08 -0.64
CA GLN A 88 -10.45 5.07 0.82
C GLN A 88 -11.07 3.83 1.45
N ARG A 89 -12.21 3.37 0.92
CA ARG A 89 -12.84 2.12 1.37
C ARG A 89 -11.96 0.91 1.07
N ILE A 90 -11.43 0.80 -0.15
CA ILE A 90 -10.51 -0.30 -0.53
C ILE A 90 -9.31 -0.34 0.43
N PHE A 91 -8.68 0.80 0.70
CA PHE A 91 -7.57 0.88 1.63
C PHE A 91 -7.96 0.47 3.05
N GLY A 92 -9.14 0.86 3.53
CA GLY A 92 -9.66 0.39 4.82
C GLY A 92 -9.90 -1.12 4.86
N ASP A 93 -10.52 -1.69 3.82
CA ASP A 93 -10.83 -3.12 3.71
C ASP A 93 -9.56 -4.01 3.70
N VAL A 94 -8.46 -3.52 3.11
CA VAL A 94 -7.18 -4.25 3.05
C VAL A 94 -6.22 -3.93 4.19
N GLY A 95 -6.65 -3.14 5.18
CA GLY A 95 -5.92 -2.94 6.44
C GLY A 95 -4.94 -1.75 6.46
N ALA A 96 -5.23 -0.68 5.74
CA ALA A 96 -4.46 0.56 5.85
C ALA A 96 -4.54 1.12 7.28
N MET A 97 -3.39 1.49 7.83
CA MET A 97 -3.27 2.09 9.17
C MET A 97 -3.59 3.58 9.15
N ARG A 98 -3.23 4.25 8.04
CA ARG A 98 -3.49 5.66 7.80
C ARG A 98 -3.84 5.85 6.35
N VAL A 99 -4.85 6.67 6.09
CA VAL A 99 -5.21 7.12 4.75
C VAL A 99 -5.28 8.65 4.77
N SER A 100 -4.59 9.30 3.84
CA SER A 100 -4.57 10.76 3.71
C SER A 100 -4.73 11.19 2.25
N LYS A 101 -5.25 12.40 2.07
CA LYS A 101 -5.29 13.08 0.78
C LYS A 101 -4.05 13.97 0.67
N GLY A 102 -3.33 13.85 -0.45
CA GLY A 102 -2.17 14.68 -0.80
C GLY A 102 -2.54 16.04 -1.36
#